data_AF-A0A645CG41-F1
#
_entry.id   AF-A0A645CG41-F1
#
_cell.length_a   1.000
_cell.length_b   1.000
_cell.length_c   1.000
_cell.angle_alpha   90.00
_cell.angle_beta   90.00
_cell.angle_gamma   90.00
#
_symmetry.space_group_name_H-M   'P 1'
#
loop_
_entity.id
_entity.type
_entity.pdbx_description
1 polymer ?
#
loop_
_entity_poly.entity_id
_entity_poly.type
_entity_poly.pdbx_seq_one_letter_code
_entity_poly.pdbx_strand_id
1 'polypeptide(L)'
;MLEIYDSTRENIINELKGLIFLNPEKYSKDDLLQGWETQDEYLSGNVRHKLKLAKLYAETNPELFTQNIEALEKVQPINLEASEIDIRLGITWIDEGDIEKFIYETLGTPKYAQNSGSRYSSNEIKVHYNNFNASWVIENKGVDGYSVAATETFGTKRLNAYYIVEETLNLRTVTVKDRIEESDTVRYVLNQKETMLAREKQNQIKEEFKNWIFRDPDRRKKYVEFYNENFNNIRLREYDGSHLTFPGMNPDIKLRQHQVNAIARILYGGSTLLAHCVGAGKSFEMIASGMELKRLGLSKKSIFVVPNHLTEQMGAEFLRLYPSANILVTTKKDFEKQNRRRFVSRIATGAYDAIIIGHTQFEKIPISKERQERMLNYQIEQMTYAIEATKRERGENWSIKQMEKFKKSLESELKRLLDE
;
A
#
# COMPACT_ATOMS: atom_id res chain seq x y z
N MET A 1 12.54 -15.18 -33.38
CA MET A 1 11.15 -15.06 -32.87
C MET A 1 10.30 -15.90 -33.81
N LEU A 2 9.81 -17.04 -33.33
CA LEU A 2 8.84 -17.84 -34.07
C LEU A 2 7.47 -17.17 -33.87
N GLU A 3 6.77 -16.82 -34.95
CA GLU A 3 5.34 -16.50 -34.88
C GLU A 3 4.62 -17.80 -34.49
N ILE A 4 4.10 -17.84 -33.27
CA ILE A 4 3.45 -19.03 -32.68
C ILE A 4 2.04 -19.21 -33.27
N TYR A 5 1.49 -18.18 -33.90
CA TYR A 5 0.14 -18.13 -34.42
C TYR A 5 0.12 -17.40 -35.77
N ASP A 6 -0.21 -18.14 -36.82
CA ASP A 6 -0.19 -17.67 -38.22
C ASP A 6 -1.49 -16.93 -38.54
N SER A 7 -1.61 -15.70 -38.05
CA SER A 7 -2.79 -14.85 -38.27
C SER A 7 -2.39 -13.37 -38.27
N THR A 8 -3.19 -12.53 -38.92
CA THR A 8 -2.97 -11.08 -38.91
C THR A 8 -3.27 -10.53 -37.51
N ARG A 9 -2.60 -9.44 -37.14
CA ARG A 9 -2.74 -8.83 -35.80
C ARG A 9 -4.16 -8.37 -35.51
N GLU A 10 -4.83 -7.81 -36.52
CA GLU A 10 -6.24 -7.42 -36.43
C GLU A 10 -7.13 -8.63 -36.18
N ASN A 11 -6.85 -9.76 -36.82
CA ASN A 11 -7.57 -11.01 -36.56
C ASN A 11 -7.34 -11.50 -35.14
N ILE A 12 -6.10 -11.45 -34.62
CA ILE A 12 -5.79 -11.84 -33.24
C ILE A 12 -6.54 -10.96 -32.23
N ILE A 13 -6.53 -9.64 -32.40
CA ILE A 13 -7.28 -8.72 -31.52
C ILE A 13 -8.78 -8.99 -31.60
N ASN A 14 -9.30 -9.26 -32.80
CA ASN A 14 -10.71 -9.60 -32.99
C ASN A 14 -11.08 -10.95 -32.36
N GLU A 15 -10.21 -11.95 -32.44
CA GLU A 15 -10.39 -13.26 -31.78
C GLU A 15 -10.34 -13.16 -30.26
N LEU A 16 -9.51 -12.26 -29.73
CA LEU A 16 -9.38 -11.98 -28.30
C LEU A 16 -10.39 -10.93 -27.80
N LYS A 17 -11.34 -10.50 -28.64
CA LYS A 17 -12.32 -9.49 -28.27
C LYS A 17 -13.14 -9.96 -27.06
N GLY A 18 -13.08 -9.17 -25.99
CA GLY A 18 -13.74 -9.49 -24.70
C GLY A 18 -12.82 -10.17 -23.69
N LEU A 19 -11.69 -10.72 -24.14
CA LEU A 19 -10.63 -11.29 -23.31
C LEU A 19 -9.46 -10.33 -23.09
N ILE A 20 -9.32 -9.33 -23.98
CA ILE A 20 -8.38 -8.22 -23.82
C ILE A 20 -9.07 -6.86 -23.99
N PHE A 21 -8.50 -5.83 -23.37
CA PHE A 21 -8.96 -4.46 -23.43
C PHE A 21 -7.77 -3.51 -23.62
N LEU A 22 -7.97 -2.44 -24.37
CA LEU A 22 -6.94 -1.43 -24.60
C LEU A 22 -6.95 -0.42 -23.45
N ASN A 23 -5.88 -0.35 -22.65
CA ASN A 23 -5.81 0.58 -21.53
C ASN A 23 -5.52 2.02 -22.01
N PRO A 24 -6.42 3.00 -21.78
CA PRO A 24 -6.22 4.39 -22.20
C PRO A 24 -4.93 5.04 -21.69
N GLU A 25 -4.45 4.65 -20.50
CA GLU A 25 -3.22 5.21 -19.91
C GLU A 25 -1.94 4.71 -20.56
N LYS A 26 -1.99 3.54 -21.20
CA LYS A 26 -0.85 2.90 -21.88
C LYS A 26 -0.93 2.98 -23.40
N TYR A 27 -2.10 3.33 -23.92
CA TYR A 27 -2.35 3.46 -25.35
C TYR A 27 -1.49 4.56 -25.96
N SER A 28 -0.86 4.25 -27.09
CA SER A 28 -0.13 5.18 -27.93
C SER A 28 -0.71 5.19 -29.34
N LYS A 29 -0.90 6.37 -29.93
CA LYS A 29 -1.30 6.48 -31.35
C LYS A 29 -0.20 6.02 -32.30
N ASP A 30 1.05 6.07 -31.84
CA ASP A 30 2.23 5.68 -32.63
C ASP A 30 2.48 4.17 -32.59
N ASP A 31 1.94 3.47 -31.58
CA ASP A 31 2.03 2.01 -31.44
C ASP A 31 0.68 1.41 -31.01
N LEU A 32 -0.07 0.91 -32.00
CA LEU A 32 -1.38 0.29 -31.82
C LEU A 32 -1.35 -1.03 -31.03
N LEU A 33 -0.17 -1.62 -30.81
CA LEU A 33 0.00 -2.82 -29.99
C LEU A 33 0.27 -2.48 -28.52
N GLN A 34 0.58 -1.23 -28.23
CA GLN A 34 0.87 -0.81 -26.87
C GLN A 34 -0.43 -0.60 -26.08
N GLY A 35 -0.48 -1.20 -24.90
CA GLY A 35 -1.53 -0.95 -23.92
C GLY A 35 -2.64 -1.99 -23.86
N TRP A 36 -2.59 -3.06 -24.66
CA TRP A 36 -3.52 -4.19 -24.50
C TRP A 36 -3.23 -4.96 -23.20
N GLU A 37 -4.26 -5.15 -22.40
CA GLU A 37 -4.24 -5.87 -21.13
C GLU A 37 -5.28 -6.99 -21.16
N THR A 38 -5.02 -8.10 -20.46
CA THR A 38 -6.02 -9.15 -20.28
C THR A 38 -7.20 -8.63 -19.46
N GLN A 39 -8.38 -9.21 -19.65
CA GLN A 39 -9.61 -8.80 -18.99
C GLN A 39 -9.47 -8.74 -17.47
N ASP A 40 -8.85 -9.75 -16.86
CA ASP A 40 -8.62 -9.82 -15.42
C ASP A 40 -7.66 -8.73 -14.92
N GLU A 41 -6.70 -8.29 -15.74
CA GLU A 41 -5.81 -7.18 -15.41
C GLU A 41 -6.50 -5.82 -15.58
N TYR A 42 -7.15 -5.60 -16.73
CA TYR A 42 -7.77 -4.32 -17.04
C TYR A 42 -8.97 -4.02 -16.12
N LEU A 43 -9.80 -5.02 -15.83
CA LEU A 43 -10.98 -4.87 -14.98
C LEU A 43 -10.69 -4.95 -13.48
N SER A 44 -9.43 -4.75 -13.08
CA SER A 44 -8.97 -4.76 -11.70
C SER A 44 -8.21 -3.48 -11.35
N GLY A 45 -7.94 -3.25 -10.06
CA GLY A 45 -7.35 -2.00 -9.57
C GLY A 45 -8.39 -0.89 -9.48
N ASN A 46 -8.00 0.37 -9.74
CA ASN A 46 -8.89 1.52 -9.66
C ASN A 46 -9.88 1.57 -10.84
N VAL A 47 -10.97 0.81 -10.77
CA VAL A 47 -11.93 0.64 -11.87
C VAL A 47 -12.82 1.87 -12.09
N ARG A 48 -12.97 2.75 -11.08
CA ARG A 48 -13.67 4.04 -11.24
C ARG A 48 -12.85 5.01 -12.07
N HIS A 49 -11.56 5.15 -11.77
CA HIS A 49 -10.63 5.97 -12.54
C HIS A 49 -10.51 5.47 -13.98
N LYS A 50 -10.35 4.15 -14.16
CA LYS A 50 -10.34 3.52 -15.49
C LYS A 50 -11.62 3.82 -16.28
N LEU A 51 -12.80 3.80 -15.64
CA LEU A 51 -14.07 4.12 -16.31
C LEU A 51 -14.13 5.58 -16.75
N LYS A 52 -13.68 6.51 -15.90
CA LYS A 52 -13.59 7.94 -16.26
C LYS A 52 -12.68 8.16 -17.48
N LEU A 53 -11.51 7.54 -17.48
CA LEU A 53 -10.58 7.63 -18.61
C LEU A 53 -11.13 6.97 -19.87
N ALA A 54 -11.76 5.81 -19.76
CA ALA A 54 -12.39 5.13 -20.91
C ALA A 54 -13.48 6.02 -21.54
N LYS A 55 -14.31 6.68 -20.73
CA LYS A 55 -15.32 7.65 -21.21
C LYS A 55 -14.68 8.82 -21.95
N LEU A 56 -13.65 9.42 -21.38
CA LEU A 56 -12.92 10.54 -22.01
C LEU A 56 -12.30 10.14 -23.36
N TYR A 57 -11.64 8.98 -23.43
CA TYR A 57 -11.00 8.53 -24.67
C TYR A 57 -12.01 8.08 -25.73
N ALA A 58 -13.17 7.55 -25.33
CA ALA A 58 -14.25 7.18 -26.24
C ALA A 58 -14.90 8.40 -26.94
N GLU A 59 -14.79 9.61 -26.38
CA GLU A 59 -15.25 10.84 -27.07
C GLU A 59 -14.50 11.09 -28.38
N THR A 60 -13.25 10.64 -28.48
CA THR A 60 -12.39 10.84 -29.66
C THR A 60 -12.12 9.56 -30.45
N ASN A 61 -12.17 8.37 -29.82
CA ASN A 61 -11.93 7.07 -30.46
C ASN A 61 -12.97 6.04 -29.97
N PRO A 62 -14.26 6.22 -30.30
CA PRO A 62 -15.34 5.36 -29.80
C PRO A 62 -15.14 3.89 -30.18
N GLU A 63 -14.65 3.61 -31.38
CA GLU A 63 -14.39 2.26 -31.89
C GLU A 63 -13.39 1.46 -31.05
N LEU A 64 -12.51 2.14 -30.31
CA LEU A 64 -11.49 1.51 -29.46
C LEU A 64 -11.96 1.32 -28.02
N PHE A 65 -12.73 2.28 -27.47
CA PHE A 65 -12.97 2.35 -26.01
C PHE A 65 -14.43 2.13 -25.58
N THR A 66 -15.40 2.04 -26.49
CA THR A 66 -16.80 1.75 -26.10
C THR A 66 -16.93 0.43 -25.36
N GLN A 67 -16.22 -0.61 -25.80
CA GLN A 67 -16.25 -1.91 -25.12
C GLN A 67 -15.66 -1.84 -23.70
N ASN A 68 -14.66 -0.99 -23.48
CA ASN A 68 -14.09 -0.79 -22.15
C ASN A 68 -15.11 -0.22 -21.18
N ILE A 69 -15.92 0.74 -21.63
CA ILE A 69 -16.97 1.36 -20.82
C ILE A 69 -17.99 0.30 -20.39
N GLU A 70 -18.51 -0.48 -21.34
CA GLU A 70 -19.49 -1.53 -21.06
C GLU A 70 -18.97 -2.58 -20.07
N ALA A 71 -17.70 -2.94 -20.17
CA ALA A 71 -17.08 -3.90 -19.26
C ALA A 71 -16.81 -3.30 -17.88
N LEU A 72 -16.32 -2.06 -17.82
CA LEU A 72 -16.01 -1.37 -16.57
C LEU A 72 -17.29 -1.03 -15.78
N GLU A 73 -18.39 -0.68 -16.44
CA GLU A 73 -19.68 -0.43 -15.78
C GLU A 73 -20.21 -1.67 -15.04
N LYS A 74 -19.93 -2.87 -15.54
CA LYS A 74 -20.35 -4.14 -14.92
C LYS A 74 -19.53 -4.54 -13.70
N VAL A 75 -18.32 -4.00 -13.53
CA VAL A 75 -17.38 -4.39 -12.47
C VAL A 75 -17.16 -3.31 -11.41
N GLN A 76 -18.01 -2.27 -11.39
CA GLN A 76 -17.93 -1.23 -10.38
C GLN A 76 -18.19 -1.80 -8.98
N PRO A 77 -17.40 -1.40 -7.96
CA PRO A 77 -17.71 -1.74 -6.58
C PRO A 77 -19.08 -1.19 -6.19
N ILE A 78 -19.82 -1.97 -5.41
CA ILE A 78 -21.10 -1.54 -4.85
C ILE A 78 -20.84 -0.27 -4.02
N ASN A 79 -21.61 0.79 -4.28
CA ASN A 79 -21.49 2.02 -3.51
C ASN A 79 -21.77 1.73 -2.03
N LEU A 80 -20.89 2.22 -1.16
CA LEU A 80 -21.10 2.22 0.27
C LEU A 80 -22.09 3.31 0.66
N GLU A 81 -22.98 2.98 1.57
CA GLU A 81 -23.91 3.93 2.19
C GLU A 81 -23.25 4.68 3.34
N ALA A 82 -23.87 5.79 3.77
CA ALA A 82 -23.36 6.61 4.88
C ALA A 82 -23.11 5.80 6.17
N SER A 83 -23.91 4.76 6.44
CA SER A 83 -23.76 3.89 7.61
C SER A 83 -22.53 2.97 7.55
N GLU A 84 -21.98 2.75 6.35
CA GLU A 84 -20.84 1.87 6.12
C GLU A 84 -19.51 2.63 6.09
N ILE A 85 -19.56 3.97 6.10
CA ILE A 85 -18.39 4.84 6.01
C ILE A 85 -18.02 5.36 7.41
N ASP A 86 -16.84 4.99 7.91
CA ASP A 86 -16.30 5.55 9.15
C ASP A 86 -15.64 6.91 8.88
N ILE A 87 -16.31 7.97 9.34
CA ILE A 87 -15.83 9.36 9.29
C ILE A 87 -15.41 9.79 10.70
N ARG A 88 -14.27 10.48 10.79
CA ARG A 88 -13.77 11.07 12.03
C ARG A 88 -13.23 12.47 11.79
N LEU A 89 -13.29 13.32 12.81
CA LEU A 89 -12.59 14.61 12.80
C LEU A 89 -11.10 14.40 12.56
N GLY A 90 -10.52 15.26 11.71
CA GLY A 90 -9.10 15.25 11.37
C GLY A 90 -8.74 14.49 10.10
N ILE A 91 -9.70 13.84 9.44
CA ILE A 91 -9.47 13.37 8.06
C ILE A 91 -9.43 14.58 7.10
N THR A 92 -8.54 14.51 6.11
CA THR A 92 -8.17 15.66 5.28
C THR A 92 -9.08 15.90 4.07
N TRP A 93 -10.06 15.03 3.85
CA TRP A 93 -10.99 15.11 2.71
C TRP A 93 -12.34 15.75 3.08
N ILE A 94 -12.48 16.24 4.30
CA ILE A 94 -13.61 17.09 4.70
C ILE A 94 -13.21 18.55 4.50
N ASP A 95 -13.92 19.23 3.62
CA ASP A 95 -13.74 20.67 3.37
C ASP A 95 -13.73 21.51 4.65
N GLU A 96 -12.82 22.50 4.69
CA GLU A 96 -12.66 23.43 5.81
C GLU A 96 -13.98 24.10 6.18
N GLY A 97 -14.77 24.54 5.18
CA GLY A 97 -16.06 25.19 5.41
C GLY A 97 -17.11 24.30 6.09
N ASP A 98 -17.09 22.98 5.85
CA ASP A 98 -17.97 22.05 6.57
C ASP A 98 -17.45 21.79 7.99
N ILE A 99 -16.13 21.80 8.23
CA ILE A 99 -15.58 21.77 9.59
C ILE A 99 -15.95 23.04 10.35
N GLU A 100 -15.85 24.22 9.73
CA GLU A 100 -16.30 25.49 10.31
C GLU A 100 -17.77 25.45 10.66
N LYS A 101 -18.62 25.01 9.73
CA LYS A 101 -20.06 24.86 9.94
C LYS A 101 -20.38 23.92 11.10
N PHE A 102 -19.67 22.80 11.21
CA PHE A 102 -19.80 21.88 12.36
C PHE A 102 -19.50 22.60 13.68
N ILE A 103 -18.37 23.30 13.74
CA ILE A 103 -17.95 24.03 14.94
C ILE A 103 -19.00 25.08 15.31
N TYR A 104 -19.46 25.87 14.33
CA TYR A 104 -20.40 26.96 14.58
C TYR A 104 -21.77 26.48 15.04
N GLU A 105 -22.29 25.42 14.42
CA GLU A 105 -23.58 24.84 14.80
C GLU A 105 -23.50 24.14 16.17
N THR A 106 -22.40 23.43 16.45
CA THR A 106 -22.23 22.67 17.69
C THR A 106 -21.99 23.57 18.90
N LEU A 107 -21.21 24.64 18.72
CA LEU A 107 -20.85 25.57 19.80
C LEU A 107 -21.75 26.81 19.87
N GLY A 108 -22.66 26.98 18.91
CA GLY A 108 -23.53 28.15 18.83
C GLY A 108 -22.74 29.45 18.58
N THR A 109 -21.66 29.38 17.81
CA THR A 109 -20.74 30.50 17.57
C THR A 109 -21.50 31.71 16.98
N PRO A 110 -21.43 32.90 17.60
CA PRO A 110 -22.13 34.08 17.11
C PRO A 110 -21.70 34.49 15.70
N LYS A 111 -22.62 35.00 14.87
CA LYS A 111 -22.35 35.40 13.48
C LYS A 111 -21.17 36.35 13.30
N TYR A 112 -20.93 37.26 14.25
CA TYR A 112 -19.80 38.21 14.18
C TYR A 112 -18.44 37.53 14.38
N ALA A 113 -18.41 36.32 14.94
CA ALA A 113 -17.21 35.53 15.18
C ALA A 113 -17.02 34.40 14.14
N GLN A 114 -17.99 34.20 13.24
CA GLN A 114 -17.89 33.22 12.16
C GLN A 114 -17.03 33.76 11.02
N ASN A 115 -16.35 32.87 10.30
CA ASN A 115 -15.55 33.21 9.13
C ASN A 115 -16.43 33.84 8.05
N SER A 116 -16.18 35.11 7.72
CA SER A 116 -16.90 35.82 6.65
C SER A 116 -16.29 35.60 5.26
N GLY A 117 -15.16 34.88 5.18
CA GLY A 117 -14.33 34.78 3.98
C GLY A 117 -13.49 36.04 3.71
N SER A 118 -13.61 37.08 4.55
CA SER A 118 -12.84 38.31 4.40
C SER A 118 -11.39 38.14 4.86
N ARG A 119 -10.45 38.49 3.97
CA ARG A 119 -9.01 38.55 4.30
C ARG A 119 -8.66 39.67 5.30
N TYR A 120 -9.57 40.64 5.49
CA TYR A 120 -9.33 41.81 6.34
C TYR A 120 -9.92 41.65 7.75
N SER A 121 -10.71 40.60 8.00
CA SER A 121 -11.30 40.34 9.30
C SER A 121 -10.33 39.55 10.17
N SER A 122 -9.88 40.17 11.27
CA SER A 122 -8.88 39.62 12.20
C SER A 122 -9.47 38.97 13.44
N ASN A 123 -10.79 39.07 13.66
CA ASN A 123 -11.45 38.65 14.90
C ASN A 123 -12.53 37.57 14.66
N GLU A 124 -12.28 36.66 13.73
CA GLU A 124 -13.16 35.55 13.36
C GLU A 124 -12.48 34.22 13.65
N ILE A 125 -13.26 33.23 14.07
CA ILE A 125 -12.81 31.87 14.29
C ILE A 125 -12.77 31.17 12.95
N LYS A 126 -11.57 30.93 12.43
CA LYS A 126 -11.35 30.33 11.11
C LYS A 126 -10.61 29.02 11.23
N VAL A 127 -10.99 28.04 10.41
CA VAL A 127 -10.33 26.73 10.36
C VAL A 127 -9.52 26.65 9.07
N HIS A 128 -8.24 26.32 9.21
CA HIS A 128 -7.34 26.19 8.05
C HIS A 128 -6.52 24.92 8.17
N TYR A 129 -6.36 24.22 7.06
CA TYR A 129 -5.44 23.11 6.92
C TYR A 129 -4.11 23.57 6.33
N ASN A 130 -3.04 23.44 7.11
CA ASN A 130 -1.70 23.75 6.66
C ASN A 130 -1.09 22.55 5.92
N ASN A 131 -1.02 22.67 4.60
CA ASN A 131 -0.45 21.64 3.72
C ASN A 131 1.06 21.38 3.94
N PHE A 132 1.82 22.33 4.50
CA PHE A 132 3.27 22.19 4.68
C PHE A 132 3.63 21.18 5.78
N ASN A 133 2.88 21.19 6.87
CA ASN A 133 3.12 20.35 8.04
C ASN A 133 1.94 19.40 8.35
N ALA A 134 0.96 19.32 7.47
CA ALA A 134 -0.24 18.49 7.60
C ALA A 134 -0.98 18.70 8.92
N SER A 135 -1.16 19.97 9.33
CA SER A 135 -1.80 20.32 10.61
C SER A 135 -3.01 21.22 10.41
N TRP A 136 -4.04 21.00 11.22
CA TRP A 136 -5.20 21.88 11.33
C TRP A 136 -4.94 22.98 12.34
N VAL A 137 -5.35 24.20 12.02
CA VAL A 137 -5.28 25.35 12.93
C VAL A 137 -6.65 26.00 13.01
N ILE A 138 -7.05 26.32 14.25
CA ILE A 138 -8.20 27.17 14.52
C ILE A 138 -7.69 28.50 15.04
N GLU A 139 -7.95 29.57 14.29
CA GLU A 139 -7.60 30.94 14.67
C GLU A 139 -8.61 31.52 15.66
N ASN A 140 -8.17 32.49 16.47
CA ASN A 140 -9.04 33.30 17.33
C ASN A 140 -9.98 32.51 18.27
N LYS A 141 -9.55 31.32 18.71
CA LYS A 141 -10.27 30.40 19.61
C LYS A 141 -10.86 31.03 20.89
N GLY A 142 -10.34 32.19 21.31
CA GLY A 142 -10.79 32.92 22.49
C GLY A 142 -11.94 33.92 22.25
N VAL A 143 -12.30 34.23 20.99
CA VAL A 143 -13.32 35.24 20.68
C VAL A 143 -14.70 34.86 21.22
N ASP A 144 -15.02 33.57 21.21
CA ASP A 144 -16.24 33.01 21.79
C ASP A 144 -15.96 32.32 23.13
N GLY A 145 -15.00 32.87 23.89
CA GLY A 145 -14.55 32.35 25.18
C GLY A 145 -15.59 32.41 26.31
N TYR A 146 -16.70 33.10 26.11
CA TYR A 146 -17.78 33.27 27.10
C TYR A 146 -18.99 32.36 26.85
N SER A 147 -19.00 31.61 25.74
CA SER A 147 -20.10 30.70 25.42
C SER A 147 -20.15 29.54 26.42
N VAL A 148 -21.33 29.29 26.98
CA VAL A 148 -21.59 28.13 27.86
C VAL A 148 -21.37 26.82 27.11
N ALA A 149 -21.68 26.79 25.81
CA ALA A 149 -21.42 25.62 24.97
C ALA A 149 -19.90 25.35 24.88
N ALA A 150 -19.12 26.40 24.65
CA ALA A 150 -17.67 26.30 24.49
C ALA A 150 -16.89 26.09 25.80
N THR A 151 -17.45 26.48 26.95
CA THR A 151 -16.75 26.44 28.26
C THR A 151 -17.25 25.36 29.21
N GLU A 152 -18.47 24.83 29.01
CA GLU A 152 -19.06 23.83 29.91
C GLU A 152 -19.63 22.61 29.18
N THR A 153 -20.33 22.82 28.05
CA THR A 153 -21.01 21.71 27.36
C THR A 153 -20.04 20.84 26.58
N PHE A 154 -19.22 21.46 25.72
CA PHE A 154 -18.21 20.80 24.86
C PHE A 154 -16.78 21.17 25.24
N GLY A 155 -16.61 22.01 26.26
CA GLY A 155 -15.32 22.38 26.82
C GLY A 155 -15.31 22.23 28.33
N THR A 156 -14.24 22.70 28.94
CA THR A 156 -14.11 22.83 30.38
C THR A 156 -13.69 24.25 30.74
N LYS A 157 -13.82 24.63 32.02
CA LYS A 157 -13.32 25.91 32.53
C LYS A 157 -11.82 26.11 32.30
N ARG A 158 -11.06 25.01 32.14
CA ARG A 158 -9.60 25.02 31.91
C ARG A 158 -9.23 24.95 30.44
N LEU A 159 -10.10 24.41 29.58
CA LEU A 159 -9.83 24.24 28.16
C LEU A 159 -11.12 24.38 27.36
N ASN A 160 -11.23 25.47 26.61
CA ASN A 160 -12.38 25.74 25.76
C ASN A 160 -12.48 24.72 24.61
N ALA A 161 -13.71 24.38 24.22
CA ALA A 161 -14.06 23.47 23.13
C ALA A 161 -13.30 23.74 21.82
N TYR A 162 -13.05 24.98 21.41
CA TYR A 162 -12.29 25.25 20.17
C TYR A 162 -10.86 24.68 20.21
N TYR A 163 -10.20 24.70 21.38
CA TYR A 163 -8.89 24.05 21.55
C TYR A 163 -9.01 22.51 21.51
N ILE A 164 -10.08 21.97 22.09
CA ILE A 164 -10.36 20.53 22.06
C ILE A 164 -10.61 20.07 20.61
N VAL A 165 -11.35 20.85 19.82
CA VAL A 165 -11.60 20.56 18.40
C VAL A 165 -10.29 20.61 17.62
N GLU A 166 -9.44 21.62 17.80
CA GLU A 166 -8.15 21.71 17.10
C GLU A 166 -7.26 20.50 17.41
N GLU A 167 -7.12 20.10 18.67
CA GLU A 167 -6.37 18.89 19.05
C GLU A 167 -7.00 17.64 18.42
N THR A 168 -8.32 17.57 18.33
CA THR A 168 -9.05 16.46 17.70
C THR A 168 -8.82 16.39 16.20
N LEU A 169 -8.87 17.53 15.50
CA LEU A 169 -8.55 17.64 14.07
C LEU A 169 -7.11 17.20 13.78
N ASN A 170 -6.20 17.44 14.72
CA ASN A 170 -4.81 16.98 14.62
C ASN A 170 -4.59 15.54 15.14
N LEU A 171 -5.65 14.77 15.40
CA LEU A 171 -5.60 13.40 15.91
C LEU A 171 -4.81 13.26 17.23
N ARG A 172 -4.77 14.32 18.04
CA ARG A 172 -4.11 14.36 19.33
C ARG A 172 -5.09 14.11 20.47
N THR A 173 -4.59 13.49 21.53
CA THR A 173 -5.37 13.33 22.76
C THR A 173 -5.21 14.58 23.61
N VAL A 174 -6.34 15.16 24.02
CA VAL A 174 -6.32 16.36 24.85
C VAL A 174 -5.63 16.09 26.19
N THR A 175 -4.77 17.02 26.61
CA THR A 175 -4.09 17.02 27.91
C THR A 175 -4.12 18.41 28.52
N VAL A 176 -4.39 18.47 29.83
CA VAL A 176 -4.38 19.71 30.62
C VAL A 176 -3.20 19.64 31.59
N LYS A 177 -2.36 20.66 31.62
CA LYS A 177 -1.21 20.75 32.52
C LYS A 177 -1.33 21.96 33.43
N ASP A 178 -0.92 21.79 34.67
CA ASP A 178 -0.82 22.86 35.66
C ASP A 178 0.61 23.40 35.70
N ARG A 179 0.73 24.72 35.72
CA ARG A 179 1.99 25.42 35.94
C ARG A 179 2.31 25.36 37.43
N ILE A 180 3.47 24.81 37.77
CA ILE A 180 4.02 24.82 39.13
C ILE A 180 5.31 25.64 39.09
N GLU A 181 5.39 26.65 39.97
CA GLU A 181 6.58 27.47 40.16
C GLU A 181 7.32 26.97 41.41
N GLU A 182 8.55 26.47 41.22
CA GLU A 182 9.45 26.11 42.32
C GLU A 182 10.69 27.01 42.23
N SER A 183 10.78 27.97 43.15
CA SER A 183 11.89 28.91 43.41
C SER A 183 12.42 29.70 42.19
N ASP A 184 12.99 29.04 41.18
CA ASP A 184 13.55 29.62 39.93
C ASP A 184 13.18 28.83 38.65
N THR A 185 12.37 27.76 38.75
CA THR A 185 12.00 26.93 37.58
C THR A 185 10.48 26.77 37.46
N VAL A 186 9.97 26.95 36.24
CA VAL A 186 8.57 26.69 35.89
C VAL A 186 8.46 25.29 35.29
N ARG A 187 7.70 24.40 35.94
CA ARG A 187 7.39 23.07 35.40
C ARG A 187 5.89 22.91 35.13
N TYR A 188 5.56 22.13 34.10
CA TYR A 188 4.17 21.82 33.76
C TYR A 188 3.86 20.37 34.12
N VAL A 189 2.99 20.16 35.11
CA VAL A 189 2.60 18.84 35.58
C VAL A 189 1.22 18.48 35.04
N LEU A 190 1.02 17.24 34.63
CA LEU A 190 -0.27 16.76 34.13
C LEU A 190 -1.36 16.88 35.20
N ASN A 191 -2.42 17.61 34.91
CA ASN A 191 -3.62 17.62 35.72
C ASN A 191 -4.52 16.45 35.29
N GLN A 192 -4.48 15.35 36.04
CA GLN A 192 -5.21 14.13 35.69
C GLN A 192 -6.73 14.35 35.66
N LYS A 193 -7.27 15.10 36.64
CA LYS A 193 -8.71 15.36 36.75
C LYS A 193 -9.23 16.19 35.57
N GLU A 194 -8.59 17.31 35.30
CA GLU A 194 -9.00 18.20 34.20
C GLU A 194 -8.75 17.58 32.83
N THR A 195 -7.68 16.78 32.69
CA THR A 195 -7.43 16.00 31.48
C THR A 195 -8.53 14.98 31.22
N MET A 196 -8.99 14.28 32.25
CA MET A 196 -10.08 13.30 32.12
C MET A 196 -11.37 13.97 31.68
N LEU A 197 -11.75 15.10 32.29
CA LEU A 197 -12.92 15.89 31.89
C LEU A 197 -12.80 16.38 30.44
N ALA A 198 -11.65 16.92 30.05
CA ALA A 198 -11.44 17.42 28.69
C ALA A 198 -11.47 16.28 27.65
N ARG A 199 -11.04 15.06 27.99
CA ARG A 199 -11.14 13.88 27.12
C ARG A 199 -12.57 13.39 26.95
N GLU A 200 -13.38 13.45 28.01
CA GLU A 200 -14.81 13.16 27.91
C GLU A 200 -15.49 14.11 26.92
N LYS A 201 -15.20 15.42 27.03
CA LYS A 201 -15.68 16.41 26.06
C LYS A 201 -15.15 16.17 24.65
N GLN A 202 -13.88 15.75 24.52
CA GLN A 202 -13.31 15.37 23.23
C GLN A 202 -14.08 14.21 22.57
N ASN A 203 -14.47 13.20 23.34
CA ASN A 203 -15.26 12.08 22.83
C ASN A 203 -16.68 12.51 22.44
N GLN A 204 -17.31 13.35 23.26
CA GLN A 204 -18.62 13.91 22.94
C GLN A 204 -18.61 14.70 21.61
N ILE A 205 -17.58 15.52 21.36
CA ILE A 205 -17.40 16.24 20.09
C ILE A 205 -17.24 15.27 18.91
N LYS A 206 -16.47 14.19 19.08
CA LYS A 206 -16.29 13.18 18.03
C LYS A 206 -17.61 12.48 17.68
N GLU A 207 -18.41 12.14 18.68
CA GLU A 207 -19.72 11.51 18.49
C GLU A 207 -20.70 12.47 17.81
N GLU A 208 -20.75 13.73 18.24
CA GLU A 208 -21.62 14.72 17.59
C GLU A 208 -21.21 14.95 16.15
N PHE A 209 -19.90 15.00 15.83
CA PHE A 209 -19.44 15.13 14.44
C PHE A 209 -19.92 13.97 13.56
N LYS A 210 -19.83 12.72 14.05
CA LYS A 210 -20.30 11.54 13.32
C LYS A 210 -21.78 11.62 12.99
N ASN A 211 -22.60 12.09 13.93
CA ASN A 211 -24.03 12.27 13.70
C ASN A 211 -24.29 13.46 12.77
N TRP A 212 -23.56 14.56 12.99
CA TRP A 212 -23.72 15.81 12.28
C TRP A 212 -23.39 15.65 10.79
N ILE A 213 -22.24 15.07 10.44
CA ILE A 213 -21.74 15.03 9.07
C ILE A 213 -22.77 14.44 8.08
N PHE A 214 -23.51 13.43 8.52
CA PHE A 214 -24.54 12.77 7.71
C PHE A 214 -25.97 13.25 7.99
N ARG A 215 -26.22 14.17 8.93
CA ARG A 215 -27.57 14.65 9.26
C ARG A 215 -28.22 15.39 8.08
N ASP A 216 -27.44 16.22 7.39
CA ASP A 216 -27.88 17.00 6.23
C ASP A 216 -27.82 16.14 4.94
N PRO A 217 -28.90 16.05 4.14
CA PRO A 217 -28.93 15.21 2.95
C PRO A 217 -27.91 15.58 1.88
N ASP A 218 -27.69 16.88 1.62
CA ASP A 218 -26.78 17.35 0.58
C ASP A 218 -25.32 17.09 0.99
N ARG A 219 -24.98 17.39 2.24
CA ARG A 219 -23.66 17.09 2.81
C ARG A 219 -23.40 15.58 2.88
N ARG A 220 -24.40 14.79 3.26
CA ARG A 220 -24.30 13.32 3.25
C ARG A 220 -23.97 12.84 1.85
N LYS A 221 -24.75 13.27 0.85
CA LYS A 221 -24.54 12.90 -0.55
C LYS A 221 -23.14 13.27 -1.01
N LYS A 222 -22.70 14.51 -0.78
CA LYS A 222 -21.37 15.02 -1.11
C LYS A 222 -20.25 14.11 -0.62
N TYR A 223 -20.25 13.76 0.66
CA TYR A 223 -19.16 12.97 1.26
C TYR A 223 -19.26 11.47 0.97
N VAL A 224 -20.46 10.92 0.81
CA VAL A 224 -20.66 9.52 0.37
C VAL A 224 -20.17 9.35 -1.07
N GLU A 225 -20.51 10.27 -1.97
CA GLU A 225 -20.03 10.25 -3.36
C GLU A 225 -18.52 10.42 -3.41
N PHE A 226 -17.97 11.41 -2.69
CA PHE A 226 -16.52 11.60 -2.61
C PHE A 226 -15.81 10.34 -2.11
N TYR A 227 -16.32 9.70 -1.05
CA TYR A 227 -15.71 8.51 -0.51
C TYR A 227 -15.74 7.36 -1.51
N ASN A 228 -16.88 7.15 -2.17
CA ASN A 228 -17.01 6.07 -3.13
C ASN A 228 -16.08 6.24 -4.33
N GLU A 229 -15.95 7.47 -4.81
CA GLU A 229 -15.08 7.79 -5.95
C GLU A 229 -13.59 7.66 -5.63
N ASN A 230 -13.17 8.07 -4.43
CA ASN A 230 -11.75 8.18 -4.08
C ASN A 230 -11.20 6.99 -3.29
N PHE A 231 -12.06 6.26 -2.55
CA PHE A 231 -11.63 5.16 -1.67
C PHE A 231 -12.30 3.82 -2.00
N ASN A 232 -13.59 3.80 -2.38
CA ASN A 232 -14.28 2.57 -2.82
C ASN A 232 -14.12 2.34 -4.34
N ASN A 233 -12.87 2.26 -4.78
CA ASN A 233 -12.55 2.22 -6.21
C ASN A 233 -11.69 1.02 -6.63
N ILE A 234 -11.21 0.22 -5.69
CA ILE A 234 -10.34 -0.94 -5.97
C ILE A 234 -11.15 -2.21 -6.14
N ARG A 235 -11.09 -2.83 -7.33
CA ARG A 235 -11.48 -4.22 -7.54
C ARG A 235 -10.24 -5.12 -7.49
N LEU A 236 -10.27 -6.16 -6.67
CA LEU A 236 -9.18 -7.14 -6.60
C LEU A 236 -9.12 -7.96 -7.89
N ARG A 237 -7.90 -8.29 -8.35
CA ARG A 237 -7.70 -9.16 -9.50
C ARG A 237 -8.05 -10.59 -9.15
N GLU A 238 -8.98 -11.14 -9.91
CA GLU A 238 -9.36 -12.55 -9.88
C GLU A 238 -8.63 -13.28 -10.99
N TYR A 239 -7.85 -14.30 -10.63
CA TYR A 239 -7.12 -15.12 -11.60
C TYR A 239 -7.93 -16.37 -11.89
N ASP A 240 -8.17 -16.66 -13.16
CA ASP A 240 -8.67 -17.95 -13.61
C ASP A 240 -7.55 -18.72 -14.29
N GLY A 241 -7.31 -19.94 -13.81
CA GLY A 241 -6.36 -20.86 -14.42
C GLY A 241 -7.02 -22.07 -15.05
N SER A 242 -8.34 -22.09 -15.23
CA SER A 242 -9.10 -23.24 -15.75
C SER A 242 -8.58 -23.79 -17.09
N HIS A 243 -7.96 -22.94 -17.91
CA HIS A 243 -7.31 -23.29 -19.17
C HIS A 243 -5.90 -23.88 -19.02
N LEU A 244 -5.30 -23.82 -17.83
CA LEU A 244 -3.96 -24.35 -17.59
C LEU A 244 -3.96 -25.87 -17.64
N THR A 245 -3.02 -26.39 -18.42
CA THR A 245 -2.68 -27.81 -18.43
C THR A 245 -1.41 -28.02 -17.65
N PHE A 246 -1.26 -29.18 -17.00
CA PHE A 246 -0.06 -29.54 -16.23
C PHE A 246 0.64 -30.79 -16.80
N PRO A 247 1.33 -30.71 -17.95
CA PRO A 247 2.03 -31.86 -18.53
C PRO A 247 3.09 -32.43 -17.58
N GLY A 248 3.15 -33.76 -17.50
CA GLY A 248 4.08 -34.47 -16.60
C GLY A 248 3.65 -34.51 -15.13
N MET A 249 2.54 -33.84 -14.77
CA MET A 249 1.92 -34.01 -13.47
C MET A 249 1.31 -35.41 -13.35
N ASN A 250 1.36 -35.98 -12.16
CA ASN A 250 0.75 -37.25 -11.84
C ASN A 250 -0.77 -37.21 -12.15
N PRO A 251 -1.28 -38.07 -13.06
CA PRO A 251 -2.69 -38.02 -13.50
C PRO A 251 -3.68 -38.39 -12.39
N ASP A 252 -3.23 -39.09 -11.34
CA ASP A 252 -4.08 -39.46 -10.20
C ASP A 252 -4.31 -38.30 -9.23
N ILE A 253 -3.52 -37.22 -9.34
CA ILE A 253 -3.67 -36.02 -8.52
C ILE A 253 -4.41 -34.96 -9.32
N LYS A 254 -5.59 -34.56 -8.83
CA LYS A 254 -6.34 -33.42 -9.38
C LYS A 254 -6.24 -32.21 -8.46
N LEU A 255 -5.72 -31.11 -9.00
CA LEU A 255 -5.69 -29.82 -8.32
C LEU A 255 -7.12 -29.25 -8.24
N ARG A 256 -7.45 -28.65 -7.10
CA ARG A 256 -8.72 -27.91 -6.93
C ARG A 256 -8.64 -26.57 -7.64
N GLN A 257 -9.79 -26.01 -8.01
CA GLN A 257 -9.86 -24.74 -8.74
C GLN A 257 -9.07 -23.61 -8.07
N HIS A 258 -9.11 -23.49 -6.74
CA HIS A 258 -8.35 -22.46 -6.02
C HIS A 258 -6.83 -22.61 -6.19
N GLN A 259 -6.33 -23.85 -6.29
CA GLN A 259 -4.91 -24.12 -6.50
C GLN A 259 -4.51 -23.77 -7.94
N VAL A 260 -5.37 -24.12 -8.90
CA VAL A 260 -5.17 -23.78 -10.31
C VAL A 260 -5.14 -22.25 -10.51
N ASN A 261 -6.06 -21.54 -9.86
CA ASN A 261 -6.10 -20.07 -9.87
C ASN A 261 -4.88 -19.45 -9.17
N ALA A 262 -4.38 -20.06 -8.10
CA ALA A 262 -3.14 -19.64 -7.44
C ALA A 262 -1.91 -19.81 -8.34
N ILE A 263 -1.87 -20.88 -9.13
CA ILE A 263 -0.82 -21.09 -10.14
C ILE A 263 -0.91 -20.03 -11.23
N ALA A 264 -2.11 -19.75 -11.77
CA ALA A 264 -2.32 -18.66 -12.72
C ALA A 264 -1.85 -17.31 -12.16
N ARG A 265 -2.12 -17.03 -10.88
CA ARG A 265 -1.61 -15.84 -10.20
C ARG A 265 -0.08 -15.76 -10.17
N ILE A 266 0.62 -16.87 -9.94
CA ILE A 266 2.09 -16.90 -9.98
C ILE A 266 2.61 -16.68 -11.41
N LEU A 267 1.98 -17.31 -12.40
CA LEU A 267 2.38 -17.21 -13.81
C LEU A 267 2.20 -15.79 -14.36
N TYR A 268 1.09 -15.13 -14.03
CA TYR A 268 0.72 -13.84 -14.63
C TYR A 268 1.03 -12.64 -13.74
N GLY A 269 0.92 -12.79 -12.41
CA GLY A 269 1.07 -11.69 -11.45
C GLY A 269 2.49 -11.47 -10.93
N GLY A 270 3.43 -12.38 -11.21
CA GLY A 270 4.80 -12.30 -10.70
C GLY A 270 4.88 -12.52 -9.19
N SER A 271 5.28 -11.50 -8.42
CA SER A 271 5.44 -11.61 -6.97
C SER A 271 4.11 -11.92 -6.28
N THR A 272 4.00 -13.10 -5.69
CA THR A 272 2.72 -13.64 -5.21
C THR A 272 2.82 -14.14 -3.77
N LEU A 273 1.84 -13.74 -2.94
CA LEU A 273 1.63 -14.27 -1.60
C LEU A 273 0.51 -15.31 -1.61
N LEU A 274 0.84 -16.56 -1.25
CA LEU A 274 -0.12 -17.66 -1.06
C LEU A 274 -0.61 -17.72 0.39
N ALA A 275 -1.54 -16.83 0.75
CA ALA A 275 -2.09 -16.71 2.11
C ALA A 275 -3.21 -17.75 2.40
N HIS A 276 -3.05 -19.00 1.98
CA HIS A 276 -4.01 -20.07 2.23
C HIS A 276 -3.82 -20.70 3.63
N CYS A 277 -4.88 -21.30 4.19
CA CYS A 277 -4.82 -22.04 5.44
C CYS A 277 -3.87 -23.26 5.36
N VAL A 278 -3.51 -23.84 6.51
CA VAL A 278 -2.70 -25.06 6.57
C VAL A 278 -3.49 -26.21 5.93
N GLY A 279 -2.82 -27.03 5.11
CA GLY A 279 -3.46 -28.14 4.39
C GLY A 279 -4.17 -27.76 3.08
N ALA A 280 -4.22 -26.48 2.70
CA ALA A 280 -4.85 -26.03 1.45
C ALA A 280 -4.13 -26.48 0.16
N GLY A 281 -2.96 -27.12 0.27
CA GLY A 281 -2.18 -27.61 -0.86
C GLY A 281 -1.19 -26.60 -1.46
N LYS A 282 -0.69 -25.65 -0.64
CA LYS A 282 0.30 -24.63 -1.04
C LYS A 282 1.57 -25.21 -1.67
N SER A 283 2.04 -26.37 -1.21
CA SER A 283 3.21 -27.02 -1.80
C SER A 283 2.98 -27.37 -3.26
N PHE A 284 1.82 -27.96 -3.58
CA PHE A 284 1.48 -28.32 -4.96
C PHE A 284 1.31 -27.08 -5.84
N GLU A 285 0.74 -26.00 -5.30
CA GLU A 285 0.66 -24.70 -5.99
C GLU A 285 2.07 -24.21 -6.37
N MET A 286 3.03 -24.21 -5.44
CA MET A 286 4.41 -23.80 -5.70
C MET A 286 5.12 -24.72 -6.70
N ILE A 287 4.98 -26.04 -6.54
CA ILE A 287 5.64 -27.04 -7.40
C ILE A 287 5.14 -26.92 -8.84
N ALA A 288 3.82 -26.96 -9.04
CA ALA A 288 3.21 -26.83 -10.36
C ALA A 288 3.54 -25.49 -11.01
N SER A 289 3.56 -24.40 -10.25
CA SER A 289 4.00 -23.10 -10.76
C SER A 289 5.45 -23.13 -11.24
N GLY A 290 6.35 -23.74 -10.47
CA GLY A 290 7.77 -23.86 -10.86
C GLY A 290 7.96 -24.66 -12.15
N MET A 291 7.19 -25.72 -12.34
CA MET A 291 7.20 -26.54 -13.56
C MET A 291 6.61 -25.80 -14.75
N GLU A 292 5.48 -25.11 -14.57
CA GLU A 292 4.83 -24.35 -15.63
C GLU A 292 5.65 -23.12 -16.06
N LEU A 293 6.24 -22.39 -15.10
CA LEU A 293 7.17 -21.30 -15.41
C LEU A 293 8.34 -21.79 -16.28
N LYS A 294 8.86 -22.99 -16.00
CA LYS A 294 9.93 -23.58 -16.81
C LYS A 294 9.42 -24.02 -18.19
N ARG A 295 8.28 -24.71 -18.25
CA ARG A 295 7.66 -25.20 -19.50
C ARG A 295 7.33 -24.06 -20.46
N LEU A 296 6.83 -22.94 -19.92
CA LEU A 296 6.49 -21.73 -20.69
C LEU A 296 7.73 -20.87 -21.02
N GLY A 297 8.93 -21.27 -20.58
CA GLY A 297 10.17 -20.51 -20.82
C GLY A 297 10.30 -19.22 -20.01
N LEU A 298 9.38 -18.96 -19.07
CA LEU A 298 9.39 -17.80 -18.18
C LEU A 298 10.48 -17.89 -17.10
N SER A 299 10.91 -19.12 -16.77
CA SER A 299 12.05 -19.36 -15.89
C SER A 299 12.95 -20.45 -16.47
N LYS A 300 14.26 -20.37 -16.17
CA LYS A 300 15.22 -21.42 -16.56
C LYS A 300 15.45 -22.43 -15.43
N LYS A 301 15.46 -21.96 -14.19
CA LYS A 301 15.68 -22.75 -12.97
C LYS A 301 14.89 -22.15 -11.82
N SER A 302 14.08 -22.96 -11.16
CA SER A 302 13.31 -22.55 -9.98
C SER A 302 14.02 -23.00 -8.71
N ILE A 303 14.19 -22.08 -7.74
CA ILE A 303 14.76 -22.37 -6.43
C ILE A 303 13.66 -22.28 -5.37
N PHE A 304 13.44 -23.37 -4.64
CA PHE A 304 12.50 -23.50 -3.54
C PHE A 304 13.26 -23.39 -2.23
N VAL A 305 13.06 -22.28 -1.53
CA VAL A 305 13.72 -22.00 -0.24
C VAL A 305 12.73 -22.38 0.87
N VAL A 306 13.08 -23.39 1.68
CA VAL A 306 12.20 -23.94 2.72
C VAL A 306 12.92 -24.03 4.07
N PRO A 307 12.19 -24.12 5.21
CA PRO A 307 12.81 -24.44 6.49
C PRO A 307 13.71 -25.68 6.38
N ASN A 308 14.88 -25.66 7.02
CA ASN A 308 15.91 -26.69 6.85
C ASN A 308 15.43 -28.13 7.08
N HIS A 309 14.44 -28.33 7.95
CA HIS A 309 13.88 -29.64 8.28
C HIS A 309 12.82 -30.13 7.28
N LEU A 310 12.44 -29.30 6.30
CA LEU A 310 11.41 -29.58 5.30
C LEU A 310 11.97 -29.83 3.90
N THR A 311 13.30 -29.78 3.69
CA THR A 311 13.90 -29.95 2.35
C THR A 311 13.59 -31.33 1.74
N GLU A 312 13.75 -32.40 2.53
CA GLU A 312 13.45 -33.77 2.10
C GLU A 312 11.94 -33.96 1.88
N GLN A 313 11.10 -33.43 2.77
CA GLN A 313 9.64 -33.48 2.62
C GLN A 313 9.20 -32.76 1.33
N MET A 314 9.71 -31.56 1.07
CA MET A 314 9.40 -30.82 -0.15
C MET A 314 9.88 -31.58 -1.40
N GLY A 315 11.04 -32.24 -1.34
CA GLY A 315 11.51 -33.11 -2.42
C GLY A 315 10.58 -34.28 -2.71
N ALA A 316 10.09 -34.95 -1.66
CA ALA A 316 9.13 -36.03 -1.78
C ALA A 316 7.78 -35.55 -2.34
N GLU A 317 7.27 -34.38 -1.89
CA GLU A 317 6.07 -33.77 -2.44
C GLU A 317 6.23 -33.38 -3.91
N PHE A 318 7.42 -32.91 -4.30
CA PHE A 318 7.75 -32.58 -5.69
C PHE A 318 7.66 -33.82 -6.59
N LEU A 319 8.34 -34.92 -6.22
CA LEU A 319 8.31 -36.16 -7.00
C LEU A 319 6.95 -36.86 -6.94
N ARG A 320 6.17 -36.66 -5.88
CA ARG A 320 4.78 -37.14 -5.82
C ARG A 320 3.91 -36.47 -6.89
N LEU A 321 4.08 -35.16 -7.07
CA LEU A 321 3.31 -34.39 -8.04
C LEU A 321 3.86 -34.51 -9.46
N TYR A 322 5.18 -34.53 -9.64
CA TYR A 322 5.87 -34.68 -10.92
C TYR A 322 6.95 -35.79 -10.83
N PRO A 323 6.57 -37.07 -11.05
CA PRO A 323 7.45 -38.23 -10.84
C PRO A 323 8.72 -38.25 -11.69
N SER A 324 8.68 -37.60 -12.86
CA SER A 324 9.81 -37.56 -13.80
C SER A 324 10.69 -36.31 -13.66
N ALA A 325 10.44 -35.44 -12.67
CA ALA A 325 11.19 -34.21 -12.50
C ALA A 325 12.63 -34.45 -12.01
N ASN A 326 13.60 -33.83 -12.67
CA ASN A 326 15.00 -33.82 -12.26
C ASN A 326 15.26 -32.71 -11.23
N ILE A 327 15.14 -33.05 -9.95
CA ILE A 327 15.31 -32.09 -8.85
C ILE A 327 16.65 -32.23 -8.13
N LEU A 328 17.17 -31.12 -7.62
CA LEU A 328 18.34 -31.08 -6.74
C LEU A 328 17.89 -30.69 -5.32
N VAL A 329 17.95 -31.63 -4.37
CA VAL A 329 17.60 -31.37 -2.96
C VAL A 329 18.87 -31.22 -2.14
N THR A 330 18.97 -30.14 -1.35
CA THR A 330 20.13 -29.93 -0.47
C THR A 330 20.10 -30.85 0.75
N THR A 331 21.27 -31.35 1.11
CA THR A 331 21.55 -31.98 2.39
C THR A 331 22.44 -31.08 3.26
N LYS A 332 22.58 -31.41 4.55
CA LYS A 332 23.51 -30.70 5.45
C LYS A 332 24.97 -30.74 4.97
N LYS A 333 25.38 -31.84 4.32
CA LYS A 333 26.76 -32.06 3.85
C LYS A 333 27.17 -31.16 2.68
N ASP A 334 26.19 -30.72 1.88
CA ASP A 334 26.43 -29.93 0.67
C ASP A 334 27.00 -28.52 0.96
N PHE A 335 26.77 -28.00 2.16
CA PHE A 335 27.20 -26.65 2.58
C PHE A 335 28.28 -26.64 3.67
N GLU A 336 28.93 -27.78 3.89
CA GLU A 336 30.23 -27.81 4.54
C GLU A 336 31.23 -26.95 3.76
N LYS A 337 32.19 -26.31 4.45
CA LYS A 337 33.08 -25.28 3.87
C LYS A 337 33.77 -25.76 2.58
N GLN A 338 34.15 -27.03 2.54
CA GLN A 338 34.84 -27.65 1.40
C GLN A 338 33.90 -27.92 0.21
N ASN A 339 32.62 -28.22 0.46
CA ASN A 339 31.65 -28.64 -0.56
C ASN A 339 30.83 -27.50 -1.15
N ARG A 340 30.73 -26.37 -0.44
CA ARG A 340 29.87 -25.23 -0.82
C ARG A 340 30.12 -24.74 -2.25
N ARG A 341 31.39 -24.51 -2.61
CA ARG A 341 31.75 -24.01 -3.95
C ARG A 341 31.31 -25.01 -5.03
N ARG A 342 31.55 -26.30 -4.79
CA ARG A 342 31.13 -27.38 -5.70
C ARG A 342 29.60 -27.46 -5.82
N PHE A 343 28.86 -27.31 -4.72
CA PHE A 343 27.41 -27.36 -4.74
C PHE A 343 26.81 -26.17 -5.51
N VAL A 344 27.29 -24.95 -5.26
CA VAL A 344 26.85 -23.77 -6.03
C VAL A 344 27.19 -23.92 -7.51
N SER A 345 28.37 -24.47 -7.85
CA SER A 345 28.71 -24.80 -9.24
C SER A 345 27.75 -25.82 -9.85
N ARG A 346 27.32 -26.85 -9.12
CA ARG A 346 26.30 -27.80 -9.59
C ARG A 346 24.96 -27.11 -9.88
N ILE A 347 24.50 -26.23 -8.99
CA ILE A 347 23.29 -25.43 -9.26
C ILE A 347 23.45 -24.62 -10.54
N ALA A 348 24.60 -23.97 -10.73
CA ALA A 348 24.86 -23.12 -11.88
C ALA A 348 24.90 -23.91 -13.21
N THR A 349 25.58 -25.06 -13.24
CA THR A 349 25.81 -25.82 -14.50
C THR A 349 24.80 -26.93 -14.77
N GLY A 350 24.14 -27.47 -13.74
CA GLY A 350 23.24 -28.61 -13.89
C GLY A 350 21.89 -28.26 -14.50
N ALA A 351 21.36 -29.15 -15.34
CA ALA A 351 20.03 -29.01 -15.95
C ALA A 351 18.94 -29.57 -15.03
N TYR A 352 18.60 -28.82 -13.97
CA TYR A 352 17.56 -29.19 -13.01
C TYR A 352 16.21 -28.55 -13.35
N ASP A 353 15.12 -29.25 -13.04
CA ASP A 353 13.75 -28.70 -13.06
C ASP A 353 13.51 -27.79 -11.87
N ALA A 354 14.00 -28.20 -10.69
CA ALA A 354 13.96 -27.40 -9.48
C ALA A 354 15.16 -27.68 -8.57
N ILE A 355 15.50 -26.69 -7.75
CA ILE A 355 16.47 -26.80 -6.66
C ILE A 355 15.72 -26.54 -5.35
N ILE A 356 15.82 -27.46 -4.38
CA ILE A 356 15.22 -27.30 -3.06
C ILE A 356 16.34 -27.07 -2.05
N ILE A 357 16.31 -25.93 -1.38
CA ILE A 357 17.37 -25.45 -0.48
C ILE A 357 16.81 -25.01 0.88
N GLY A 358 17.52 -25.35 1.95
CA GLY A 358 17.22 -24.87 3.29
C GLY A 358 17.59 -23.38 3.49
N HIS A 359 16.88 -22.67 4.36
CA HIS A 359 17.15 -21.25 4.68
C HIS A 359 18.63 -20.99 4.98
N THR A 360 19.23 -21.78 5.88
CA THR A 360 20.63 -21.54 6.31
C THR A 360 21.66 -21.79 5.21
N GLN A 361 21.30 -22.60 4.22
CA GLN A 361 22.14 -22.88 3.06
C GLN A 361 21.99 -21.76 2.03
N PHE A 362 20.76 -21.27 1.83
CA PHE A 362 20.48 -20.16 0.94
C PHE A 362 21.21 -18.88 1.36
N GLU A 363 21.21 -18.56 2.66
CA GLU A 363 21.97 -17.43 3.24
C GLU A 363 23.49 -17.49 2.97
N LYS A 364 24.03 -18.68 2.70
CA LYS A 364 25.46 -18.88 2.40
C LYS A 364 25.81 -18.67 0.93
N ILE A 365 24.81 -18.45 0.06
CA ILE A 365 25.02 -18.10 -1.34
C ILE A 365 25.40 -16.61 -1.39
N PRO A 366 26.61 -16.25 -1.83
CA PRO A 366 27.02 -14.85 -1.87
C PRO A 366 26.19 -14.09 -2.90
N ILE A 367 25.91 -12.82 -2.58
CA ILE A 367 25.37 -11.86 -3.54
C ILE A 367 26.48 -11.56 -4.57
N SER A 368 26.10 -11.28 -5.82
CA SER A 368 27.09 -10.92 -6.85
C SER A 368 27.80 -9.60 -6.47
N LYS A 369 29.08 -9.47 -6.86
CA LYS A 369 29.86 -8.26 -6.56
C LYS A 369 29.17 -6.99 -7.05
N GLU A 370 28.60 -7.03 -8.26
CA GLU A 370 27.89 -5.89 -8.87
C GLU A 370 26.66 -5.48 -8.05
N ARG A 371 25.97 -6.45 -7.45
CA ARG A 371 24.79 -6.19 -6.63
C ARG A 371 25.18 -5.71 -5.22
N GLN A 372 26.27 -6.23 -4.66
CA GLN A 372 26.85 -5.71 -3.41
C GLN A 372 27.28 -4.24 -3.59
N GLU A 373 27.96 -3.93 -4.70
CA GLU A 373 28.38 -2.57 -5.06
C GLU A 373 27.17 -1.63 -5.17
N ARG A 374 26.14 -2.04 -5.92
CA ARG A 374 24.90 -1.25 -6.06
C ARG A 374 24.21 -1.00 -4.72
N MET A 375 24.14 -2.00 -3.84
CA MET A 375 23.53 -1.86 -2.52
C MET A 375 24.32 -0.89 -1.63
N LEU A 376 25.65 -0.99 -1.62
CA LEU A 376 26.51 -0.09 -0.85
C LEU A 376 26.40 1.35 -1.35
N ASN A 377 26.46 1.57 -2.67
CA ASN A 377 26.25 2.89 -3.27
C ASN A 377 24.89 3.49 -2.90
N TYR A 378 23.82 2.70 -3.00
CA TYR A 378 22.49 3.15 -2.60
C TYR A 378 22.42 3.52 -1.11
N GLN A 379 23.01 2.72 -0.22
CA GLN A 379 23.04 3.05 1.22
C GLN A 379 23.86 4.31 1.52
N ILE A 380 24.97 4.52 0.81
CA ILE A 380 25.78 5.75 0.91
C ILE A 380 24.97 6.97 0.47
N GLU A 381 24.23 6.85 -0.63
CA GLU A 381 23.35 7.92 -1.14
C GLU A 381 22.24 8.24 -0.13
N GLN A 382 21.55 7.23 0.40
CA GLN A 382 20.51 7.41 1.42
C GLN A 382 21.07 8.08 2.69
N MET A 383 22.25 7.67 3.15
CA MET A 383 22.91 8.31 4.30
C MET A 383 23.30 9.75 4.01
N THR A 384 23.73 10.06 2.77
CA THR A 384 24.06 11.42 2.37
C THR A 384 22.84 12.31 2.42
N TYR A 385 21.72 11.85 1.85
CA TYR A 385 20.45 12.55 1.91
C TYR A 385 19.97 12.78 3.34
N ALA A 386 20.03 11.75 4.20
CA ALA A 386 19.64 11.85 5.61
C ALA A 386 20.49 12.86 6.40
N ILE A 387 21.81 12.91 6.16
CA ILE A 387 22.71 13.89 6.77
C ILE A 387 22.35 15.31 6.34
N GLU A 388 22.08 15.52 5.05
CA GLU A 388 21.68 16.83 4.54
C GLU A 388 20.33 17.30 5.11
N ALA A 389 19.34 16.41 5.16
CA ALA A 389 18.05 16.70 5.75
C ALA A 389 18.18 17.08 7.24
N THR A 390 18.93 16.29 8.02
CA THR A 390 19.16 16.55 9.45
C THR A 390 19.91 17.87 9.69
N LYS A 391 20.86 18.22 8.82
CA LYS A 391 21.57 19.52 8.86
C LYS A 391 20.61 20.69 8.59
N ARG A 392 19.68 20.55 7.65
CA ARG A 392 18.65 21.57 7.35
C ARG A 392 17.65 21.75 8.48
N GLU A 393 17.31 20.68 9.18
CA GLU A 393 16.36 20.67 10.31
C GLU A 393 16.98 21.14 11.64
N ARG A 394 18.25 21.58 11.66
CA ARG A 394 19.01 21.88 12.90
C ARG A 394 19.00 20.71 13.90
N GLY A 395 19.05 19.47 13.41
CA GLY A 395 19.16 18.27 14.24
C GLY A 395 20.43 18.25 15.09
N GLU A 396 20.45 17.43 16.14
CA GLU A 396 21.58 17.37 17.07
C GLU A 396 22.90 16.99 16.38
N ASN A 397 23.96 17.76 16.63
CA ASN A 397 25.31 17.53 16.09
C ASN A 397 25.85 16.11 16.39
N TRP A 398 25.41 15.48 17.48
CA TRP A 398 25.80 14.13 17.86
C TRP A 398 25.25 13.07 16.87
N SER A 399 24.00 13.22 16.44
CA SER A 399 23.34 12.35 15.45
C SER A 399 24.01 12.44 14.08
N ILE A 400 24.37 13.66 13.65
CA ILE A 400 25.10 13.91 12.39
C ILE A 400 26.46 13.20 12.38
N LYS A 401 27.22 13.29 13.48
CA LYS A 401 28.54 12.67 13.59
C LYS A 401 28.47 11.14 13.52
N GLN A 402 27.42 10.54 14.07
CA GLN A 402 27.20 9.08 13.98
C GLN A 402 26.87 8.65 12.56
N MET A 403 25.99 9.37 11.87
CA MET A 403 25.65 9.10 10.47
C MET A 403 26.87 9.26 9.54
N GLU A 404 27.69 10.30 9.73
CA GLU A 404 28.93 10.48 8.95
C GLU A 404 29.94 9.35 9.20
N LYS A 405 30.05 8.85 10.44
CA LYS A 405 30.89 7.68 10.75
C LYS A 405 30.38 6.42 10.07
N PHE A 406 29.07 6.20 10.05
CA PHE A 406 28.46 5.05 9.39
C PHE A 406 28.64 5.10 7.87
N LYS A 407 28.40 6.26 7.25
CA LYS A 407 28.67 6.50 5.81
C LYS A 407 30.13 6.16 5.45
N LYS A 408 31.11 6.65 6.21
CA LYS A 408 32.53 6.33 5.99
C LYS A 408 32.84 4.83 6.10
N SER A 409 32.13 4.11 6.98
CA SER A 409 32.26 2.65 7.09
C SER A 409 31.79 1.95 5.81
N LEU A 410 30.65 2.39 5.25
CA LEU A 410 30.11 1.85 4.00
C LEU A 410 31.03 2.18 2.81
N GLU A 411 31.56 3.40 2.73
CA GLU A 411 32.54 3.81 1.70
C GLU A 411 33.82 2.96 1.77
N SER A 412 34.29 2.66 2.99
CA SER A 412 35.45 1.78 3.17
C SER A 412 35.16 0.34 2.77
N GLU A 413 33.95 -0.16 3.02
CA GLU A 413 33.52 -1.49 2.60
C GLU A 413 33.40 -1.59 1.07
N LEU A 414 32.83 -0.56 0.43
CA LEU A 414 32.76 -0.45 -1.02
C LEU A 414 34.16 -0.43 -1.65
N LYS A 415 35.09 0.34 -1.09
CA LYS A 415 36.48 0.38 -1.57
C LYS A 415 37.13 -1.00 -1.49
N ARG A 416 36.98 -1.70 -0.35
CA ARG A 416 37.48 -3.06 -0.20
C ARG A 416 36.88 -4.04 -1.20
N LEU A 417 35.59 -3.92 -1.50
CA LEU A 417 34.90 -4.75 -2.49
C LEU A 417 35.44 -4.55 -3.91
N LEU A 418 35.81 -3.33 -4.27
CA LEU A 418 36.39 -2.98 -5.57
C LEU A 418 37.86 -3.38 -5.72
N ASP A 419 38.58 -3.48 -4.59
CA ASP A 419 39.99 -3.89 -4.53
C ASP A 419 40.17 -5.44 -4.54
N GLU A 420 39.09 -6.22 -4.38
CA GLU A 420 39.02 -7.69 -4.49
C GLU A 420 38.59 -8.17 -5.88
#